data_AF-A0A2T2TCN9-F1
#
_entry.id   AF-A0A2T2TCN9-F1
#
_cell.length_a   1.000
_cell.length_b   1.000
_cell.length_c   1.000
_cell.angle_alpha   90.00
_cell.angle_beta   90.00
_cell.angle_gamma   90.00
#
_symmetry.space_group_name_H-M   'P 1'
#
loop_
_entity.id
_entity.type
_entity.pdbx_description
1 polymer ?
#
loop_
_entity_poly.entity_id
_entity_poly.type
_entity_poly.pdbx_seq_one_letter_code
_entity_poly.pdbx_strand_id
1 'polypeptide(L)'
;MTLTPKAKDTLTDLGFDRDDARLVAKAIGQRIIEESKASDIPLKGMGYDGWGLYDDGMPACRFAVPSENNEIVFSGQFRAEGDTPFVERQQTVTADALKSSAEGPRMS
;
A
#
# COMPACT_ATOMS: atom_id res chain seq x y z
N MET A 1 2.04 9.03 -1.62
CA MET A 1 2.50 7.78 -2.27
C MET A 1 3.77 8.02 -3.08
N THR A 2 4.82 7.29 -2.75
CA THR A 2 6.14 7.39 -3.39
C THR A 2 6.53 6.07 -4.05
N LEU A 3 7.02 6.10 -5.28
CA LEU A 3 7.61 4.94 -5.97
C LEU A 3 9.11 5.19 -6.11
N THR A 4 9.96 4.26 -5.68
CA THR A 4 11.39 4.34 -6.07
C THR A 4 11.52 4.13 -7.58
N PRO A 5 12.60 4.60 -8.23
CA PRO A 5 12.80 4.39 -9.67
C PRO A 5 12.66 2.92 -10.08
N LYS A 6 13.37 2.00 -9.39
CA LYS A 6 13.27 0.56 -9.65
C LYS A 6 11.84 0.03 -9.46
N ALA A 7 11.13 0.45 -8.41
CA ALA A 7 9.74 0.03 -8.21
C ALA A 7 8.79 0.55 -9.30
N LYS A 8 9.01 1.77 -9.78
CA LYS A 8 8.25 2.34 -10.90
C LYS A 8 8.47 1.51 -12.18
N ASP A 9 9.73 1.19 -12.49
CA ASP A 9 10.08 0.40 -13.66
C ASP A 9 9.48 -1.01 -13.55
N THR A 10 9.64 -1.68 -12.41
CA THR A 10 9.06 -3.02 -12.18
C THR A 10 7.54 -3.03 -12.27
N LEU A 11 6.84 -2.04 -11.71
CA LEU A 11 5.38 -1.95 -11.83
C LEU A 11 4.95 -1.71 -13.29
N THR A 12 5.69 -0.88 -14.02
CA THR A 12 5.43 -0.61 -15.44
C THR A 12 5.62 -1.87 -16.28
N ASP A 13 6.68 -2.65 -16.05
CA ASP A 13 6.95 -3.92 -16.71
C ASP A 13 5.87 -4.97 -16.44
N LEU A 14 5.23 -4.88 -15.28
CA LEU A 14 4.09 -5.71 -14.90
C LEU A 14 2.74 -5.22 -15.47
N GLY A 15 2.74 -4.09 -16.19
CA GLY A 15 1.57 -3.50 -16.83
C GLY A 15 0.75 -2.57 -15.92
N PHE A 16 1.29 -2.13 -14.79
CA PHE A 16 0.61 -1.23 -13.86
C PHE A 16 0.99 0.21 -14.16
N ASP A 17 0.00 1.06 -14.34
CA ASP A 17 0.21 2.50 -14.32
C ASP A 17 0.16 3.07 -12.88
N ARG A 18 0.19 4.39 -12.77
CA ARG A 18 0.19 5.09 -11.49
C ARG A 18 -1.14 4.94 -10.74
N ASP A 19 -2.26 4.89 -11.46
CA ASP A 19 -3.58 4.75 -10.87
C ASP A 19 -3.81 3.31 -10.42
N ASP A 20 -3.34 2.32 -11.19
CA ASP A 20 -3.31 0.92 -10.76
C ASP A 20 -2.47 0.75 -9.49
N ALA A 21 -1.28 1.36 -9.44
CA ALA A 21 -0.43 1.33 -8.25
C ALA A 21 -1.12 1.97 -7.03
N ARG A 22 -1.95 2.99 -7.24
CA ARG A 22 -2.76 3.62 -6.18
C ARG A 22 -3.88 2.69 -5.71
N LEU A 23 -4.58 2.01 -6.61
CA LEU A 23 -5.61 1.03 -6.26
C LEU A 23 -5.01 -0.13 -5.46
N VAL A 24 -3.88 -0.65 -5.93
CA VAL A 24 -3.15 -1.73 -5.26
C VAL A 24 -2.65 -1.30 -3.88
N ALA A 25 -2.14 -0.06 -3.73
CA ALA A 25 -1.77 0.49 -2.43
C ALA A 25 -2.94 0.49 -1.43
N LYS A 26 -4.14 0.87 -1.88
CA LYS A 26 -5.35 0.86 -1.05
C LYS A 26 -5.76 -0.56 -0.66
N ALA A 27 -5.70 -1.51 -1.60
CA ALA A 27 -6.02 -2.92 -1.35
C ALA A 27 -5.06 -3.56 -0.33
N ILE A 28 -3.74 -3.35 -0.50
CA ILE A 28 -2.73 -3.81 0.46
C ILE A 28 -2.95 -3.16 1.82
N GLY A 29 -3.19 -1.85 1.85
CA GLY A 29 -3.47 -1.13 3.09
C GLY A 29 -4.70 -1.67 3.83
N GLN A 30 -5.79 -1.94 3.11
CA GLN A 30 -7.00 -2.52 3.68
C GLN A 30 -6.74 -3.92 4.26
N ARG A 31 -5.99 -4.76 3.54
CA ARG A 31 -5.59 -6.08 4.01
C ARG A 31 -4.77 -6.02 5.30
N ILE A 32 -3.76 -5.14 5.36
CA ILE A 32 -2.94 -4.93 6.57
C ILE A 32 -3.82 -4.48 7.76
N ILE A 33 -4.79 -3.60 7.52
CA ILE A 33 -5.75 -3.17 8.54
C ILE A 33 -6.59 -4.35 9.04
N GLU A 34 -7.13 -5.17 8.14
CA GLU A 34 -7.93 -6.34 8.51
C GLU A 34 -7.13 -7.37 9.29
N GLU A 35 -5.92 -7.69 8.86
CA GLU A 35 -4.99 -8.59 9.54
C GLU A 35 -4.60 -8.05 10.93
N SER A 36 -4.48 -6.73 11.08
CA SER A 36 -4.12 -6.12 12.38
C SER A 36 -5.19 -6.21 13.46
N LYS A 37 -6.45 -6.49 13.11
CA LYS A 37 -7.56 -6.54 14.09
C LYS A 37 -7.35 -7.59 15.19
N ALA A 38 -6.56 -8.62 14.90
CA ALA A 38 -6.21 -9.67 15.84
C ALA A 38 -4.82 -9.47 16.51
N SER A 39 -4.17 -8.33 16.28
CA SER A 39 -2.84 -8.01 16.82
C SER A 39 -2.91 -7.09 18.03
N ASP A 40 -1.78 -6.95 18.74
CA ASP A 40 -1.63 -6.06 19.90
C ASP A 40 -1.80 -4.57 19.54
N ILE A 41 -1.70 -4.20 18.26
CA ILE A 41 -1.86 -2.83 17.77
C ILE A 41 -2.85 -2.83 16.60
N PRO A 42 -4.17 -2.84 16.87
CA PRO A 42 -5.20 -2.75 15.85
C PRO A 42 -5.12 -1.42 15.09
N LEU A 43 -5.13 -1.50 13.76
CA LEU A 43 -5.11 -0.33 12.90
C LEU A 43 -6.54 0.14 12.60
N LYS A 44 -6.73 1.45 12.53
CA LYS A 44 -8.03 2.08 12.24
C LYS A 44 -8.17 2.56 10.80
N GLY A 45 -7.05 2.75 10.13
CA GLY A 45 -7.05 3.29 8.79
C GLY A 45 -5.65 3.53 8.27
N MET A 46 -5.55 3.69 6.96
CA MET A 46 -4.32 4.12 6.32
C MET A 46 -4.16 5.63 6.48
N GLY A 47 -2.92 6.08 6.67
CA GLY A 47 -2.55 7.48 6.59
C GLY A 47 -2.66 7.98 5.14
N TYR A 48 -3.01 9.24 5.00
CA TYR A 48 -3.10 9.91 3.70
C TYR A 48 -2.38 11.25 3.78
N ASP A 49 -1.52 11.52 2.82
CA ASP A 49 -0.89 12.81 2.60
C ASP A 49 -1.86 13.68 1.79
N GLY A 50 -2.34 14.77 2.39
CA GLY A 50 -3.22 15.75 1.76
C GLY A 50 -3.25 17.06 2.54
N TRP A 51 -3.11 18.20 1.84
CA TRP A 51 -3.34 19.54 2.37
C TRP A 51 -4.68 20.05 1.82
N GLY A 52 -5.80 19.71 2.47
CA GLY A 52 -7.09 20.34 2.13
C GLY A 52 -8.32 19.48 2.41
N LEU A 53 -9.43 20.17 2.71
CA LEU A 53 -10.75 19.61 3.07
C LEU A 53 -11.45 18.79 1.96
N TYR A 54 -10.89 18.76 0.75
CA TYR A 54 -11.51 18.14 -0.44
C TYR A 54 -10.54 17.30 -1.27
N ASP A 55 -9.32 17.06 -0.81
CA ASP A 55 -8.37 16.24 -1.56
C ASP A 55 -8.59 14.78 -1.18
N ASP A 56 -9.00 13.96 -2.15
CA ASP A 56 -8.96 12.49 -2.06
C ASP A 56 -7.50 12.09 -1.88
N GLY A 57 -7.00 12.19 -0.64
CA GLY A 57 -5.58 12.18 -0.32
C GLY A 57 -4.81 11.05 -0.98
N MET A 58 -3.52 11.27 -1.17
CA MET A 58 -2.64 10.21 -1.63
C MET A 58 -2.28 9.33 -0.44
N PRO A 59 -2.37 7.99 -0.56
CA PRO A 59 -1.97 7.12 0.54
C PRO A 59 -0.53 7.43 0.96
N ALA A 60 -0.31 7.60 2.26
CA ALA A 60 0.99 7.85 2.87
C ALA A 60 1.78 6.53 2.88
N CYS A 61 2.24 6.10 1.70
CA CYS A 61 2.94 4.85 1.48
C CYS A 61 4.06 4.98 0.45
N ARG A 62 4.88 3.93 0.40
CA ARG A 62 6.01 3.78 -0.51
C ARG A 62 6.03 2.37 -1.08
N PHE A 63 6.33 2.27 -2.38
CA PHE A 63 6.82 1.03 -2.99
C PHE A 63 8.31 1.13 -3.28
N ALA A 64 9.05 0.08 -2.95
CA ALA A 64 10.48 -0.04 -3.21
C ALA A 64 10.82 -1.45 -3.68
N VAL A 65 11.90 -1.58 -4.45
CA VAL A 65 12.52 -2.87 -4.79
C VAL A 65 13.94 -2.83 -4.23
N PRO A 66 14.16 -3.26 -2.98
CA PRO A 66 15.43 -3.03 -2.26
C PRO A 66 16.56 -3.98 -2.70
N SER A 67 16.24 -5.09 -3.35
CA SER A 67 17.18 -6.15 -3.73
C SER A 67 17.07 -6.50 -5.22
N GLU A 68 18.03 -7.30 -5.71
CA GLU A 68 18.07 -7.77 -7.10
C GLU A 68 17.09 -8.92 -7.41
N ASN A 69 16.45 -9.49 -6.39
CA ASN A 69 15.40 -10.52 -6.55
C ASN A 69 14.06 -9.95 -7.03
N ASN A 70 13.97 -8.66 -7.35
CA ASN A 70 12.77 -7.96 -7.82
C ASN A 70 11.57 -8.07 -6.87
N GLU A 71 11.81 -8.30 -5.58
CA GLU A 71 10.74 -8.26 -4.57
C GLU A 71 10.26 -6.83 -4.35
N ILE A 72 8.96 -6.62 -4.53
CA ILE A 72 8.33 -5.33 -4.31
C ILE A 72 7.94 -5.25 -2.84
N VAL A 73 8.48 -4.25 -2.15
CA VAL A 73 8.19 -3.95 -0.76
C VAL A 73 7.25 -2.76 -0.69
N PHE A 74 6.10 -2.96 -0.06
CA PHE A 74 5.16 -1.92 0.31
C PHE A 74 5.41 -1.50 1.76
N SER A 75 5.56 -0.20 2.00
CA SER A 75 5.58 0.40 3.34
C SER A 75 4.48 1.45 3.43
N GLY A 76 3.61 1.35 4.43
CA GLY A 76 2.50 2.28 4.64
C GLY A 76 2.50 2.85 6.05
N GLN A 77 2.09 4.10 6.17
CA GLN A 77 1.76 4.72 7.45
C GLN A 77 0.28 4.45 7.78
N PHE A 78 0.00 4.05 9.02
CA PHE A 78 -1.34 3.66 9.48
C PHE A 78 -1.67 4.33 10.80
N ARG A 79 -2.95 4.63 11.02
CA ARG A 79 -3.46 5.12 12.31
C ARG A 79 -3.71 3.93 13.23
N ALA A 80 -3.22 4.00 14.46
CA ALA A 80 -3.47 3.02 15.52
C ALA A 80 -4.29 3.66 16.65
N GLU A 81 -4.87 2.84 17.53
CA GLU A 81 -5.39 3.34 18.82
C GLU A 81 -4.24 3.65 19.78
N GLY A 82 -4.39 4.70 20.60
CA GLY A 82 -3.43 5.10 21.64
C GLY A 82 -2.71 6.42 21.36
N ASP A 83 -1.64 6.68 22.12
CA ASP A 83 -0.90 7.95 22.10
C ASP A 83 0.01 8.12 20.87
N THR A 84 0.25 7.05 20.10
CA THR A 84 1.04 7.10 18.87
C THR A 84 0.11 7.31 17.68
N PRO A 85 0.09 8.52 17.07
CA PRO A 85 -0.89 8.85 16.04
C PRO A 85 -0.72 8.03 14.76
N PHE A 86 0.51 7.54 14.50
CA PHE A 86 0.84 6.77 13.31
C PHE A 86 1.86 5.67 13.59
N VAL A 87 1.66 4.51 12.97
CA VAL A 87 2.61 3.38 12.94
C VAL A 87 2.93 3.02 11.51
N GLU A 88 4.18 2.64 11.24
CA GLU A 88 4.56 2.11 9.93
C GLU A 88 4.37 0.59 9.90
N ARG A 89 3.87 0.09 8.78
CA ARG A 89 3.81 -1.35 8.47
C ARG A 89 4.39 -1.59 7.10
N GLN A 90 5.09 -2.72 6.98
CA GLN A 90 5.73 -3.15 5.75
C GLN A 90 5.24 -4.54 5.37
N GLN A 91 5.07 -4.77 4.07
CA GLN A 91 4.76 -6.09 3.51
C GLN A 91 5.51 -6.28 2.19
N THR A 92 6.12 -7.45 2.01
CA THR A 92 6.61 -7.87 0.70
C THR A 92 5.44 -8.35 -0.13
N VAL A 93 5.32 -7.84 -1.36
CA VAL A 93 4.23 -8.10 -2.28
C VAL A 93 4.80 -8.75 -3.53
N THR A 94 4.23 -9.89 -3.91
CA THR A 94 4.61 -10.58 -5.15
C THR A 94 3.90 -9.96 -6.34
N ALA A 95 4.46 -10.13 -7.54
CA ALA A 95 3.83 -9.68 -8.78
C ALA A 95 2.40 -10.24 -8.95
N ASP A 96 2.18 -11.50 -8.58
CA ASP A 96 0.86 -12.14 -8.64
C ASP A 96 -0.15 -11.53 -7.65
N ALA A 97 0.33 -11.16 -6.45
CA ALA A 97 -0.50 -10.48 -5.47
C ALA A 97 -0.90 -9.06 -5.93
N LEU A 98 -0.01 -8.35 -6.65
CA LEU A 98 -0.33 -7.06 -7.26
C LEU A 98 -1.41 -7.21 -8.34
N LYS A 99 -1.29 -8.21 -9.22
CA LYS A 99 -2.27 -8.49 -10.29
C LYS A 99 -3.64 -8.84 -9.72
N SER A 100 -3.66 -9.70 -8.71
CA SER A 100 -4.90 -10.08 -8.02
C SER A 100 -5.56 -8.89 -7.31
N SER A 101 -4.78 -7.90 -6.86
CA SER A 101 -5.29 -6.72 -6.14
C SER A 101 -5.84 -5.64 -7.08
N ALA A 102 -5.39 -5.58 -8.34
CA ALA A 102 -5.89 -4.61 -9.33
C ALA A 102 -7.18 -5.06 -10.04
N GLU A 103 -7.43 -6.37 -10.16
CA GLU A 103 -8.64 -6.88 -10.84
C GLU A 103 -9.93 -6.72 -10.01
N GLY A 104 -9.84 -6.31 -8.74
CA GLY A 104 -10.98 -6.23 -7.82
C GLY A 104 -11.63 -7.60 -7.57
N PRO A 105 -12.61 -7.72 -6.64
CA PRO A 105 -13.38 -8.94 -6.53
C PRO A 105 -14.17 -9.13 -7.84
N ARG A 106 -13.78 -10.11 -8.67
CA ARG A 106 -14.65 -10.62 -9.73
C ARG A 106 -15.90 -11.17 -9.05
N MET A 107 -16.96 -10.37 -9.00
CA MET A 107 -18.29 -10.86 -8.64
C MET A 107 -18.74 -11.79 -9.77
N SER A 108 -18.56 -13.09 -9.56
CA SER A 108 -19.33 -14.16 -10.21
C SER A 108 -20.75 -14.18 -9.70
#